data_AF-A0A9E1ZM09-F1
#
_entry.id   AF-A0A9E1ZM09-F1
#
_cell.length_a   1.000
_cell.length_b   1.000
_cell.length_c   1.000
_cell.angle_alpha   90.00
_cell.angle_beta   90.00
_cell.angle_gamma   90.00
#
_symmetry.space_group_name_H-M   'P 1'
#
loop_
_entity.id
_entity.type
_entity.pdbx_description
1 polymer ?
#
loop_
_entity_poly.entity_id
_entity_poly.type
_entity_poly.pdbx_seq_one_letter_code
_entity_poly.pdbx_strand_id
1 'polypeptide(L)'
;MKFTKKQFVVLFLLLVLTLSACGGEEGVPEQSDADALATMVVETVAAVQAETQPEEAPAESLAEIPEGDMQPLTDAECDNLADLMGRTLELMVSSEIVPVEMSWSGEVGGACQMTALGNGNDFENIFEVDLLLEDMLFRQLWLGGDMLIPCLGHGGAGPGAEQSCYVDGAKVCETMIIHAPMDMALCEGIDGPIGNCTAALLPEQTLFTVTMTCAEGQMAVPPPTTDAERIAFDAGATSAMIQGTLPPQSTHPYVLTAMESQQMTVTIHKTENVLAVLSIWGADGTVLISDHAGASTWTGVLPATQDYYIDVISQDAVGFDYHLEVSVPPLAQPTTSEVFPKVEPFEFGYMQAIVGWGVPPMLPPAFPAEAGLPPVLPSAITTELGVYVFILEYGADCQGAGACHYGVIGGMENTTGTIDHFNTYYPFEAERAEQVELVNGITGYFVESICGANCSDATIWWIYDGYQYMLGLKGGPRETLIGLANGAITNSIP
;
A
#
# COMPACT_ATOMS: atom_id res chain seq x y z
N MET A 1 12.39 25.08 31.48
CA MET A 1 11.39 26.14 31.70
C MET A 1 12.03 27.37 32.36
N LYS A 2 12.15 28.48 31.62
CA LYS A 2 12.50 29.80 32.18
C LYS A 2 11.25 30.67 32.11
N PHE A 3 10.60 30.90 33.24
CA PHE A 3 9.49 31.86 33.31
C PHE A 3 10.06 33.27 33.14
N THR A 4 9.48 34.05 32.23
CA THR A 4 9.87 35.45 32.05
C THR A 4 9.37 36.30 33.21
N LYS A 5 10.07 37.39 33.50
CA LYS A 5 9.81 38.30 34.64
C LYS A 5 8.36 38.80 34.72
N LYS A 6 7.64 38.84 33.58
CA LYS A 6 6.22 39.20 33.47
C LYS A 6 5.28 38.06 33.89
N GLN A 7 5.59 36.81 33.55
CA GLN A 7 4.83 35.64 34.03
C GLN A 7 4.92 35.49 35.56
N PHE A 8 6.06 35.87 36.15
CA PHE A 8 6.22 35.89 37.61
C PHE A 8 5.30 36.92 38.30
N VAL A 9 5.01 38.06 37.65
CA VAL A 9 4.13 39.10 38.20
C VAL A 9 2.66 38.70 38.12
N VAL A 10 2.24 38.05 37.03
CA VAL A 10 0.86 37.55 36.86
C VAL A 10 0.57 36.40 37.84
N LEU A 11 1.52 35.48 38.02
CA LEU A 11 1.40 34.39 38.99
C LEU A 11 1.37 34.94 40.44
N PHE A 12 2.14 35.99 40.74
CA PHE A 12 2.14 36.64 42.05
C PHE A 12 0.84 37.40 42.34
N LEU A 13 0.23 38.04 41.34
CA LEU A 13 -1.07 38.71 41.46
C LEU A 13 -2.23 37.72 41.64
N LEU A 14 -2.22 36.58 40.93
CA LEU A 14 -3.18 35.49 41.11
C LEU A 14 -3.02 34.79 42.47
N LEU A 15 -1.79 34.69 42.99
CA LEU A 15 -1.53 34.17 44.34
C LEU A 15 -2.04 35.12 45.43
N VAL A 16 -1.90 36.44 45.25
CA VAL A 16 -2.41 37.46 46.18
C VAL A 16 -3.95 37.49 46.20
N LEU A 17 -4.59 37.25 45.06
CA LEU A 17 -6.06 37.12 44.94
C LEU A 17 -6.62 35.82 45.53
N THR A 18 -5.82 34.75 45.63
CA THR A 18 -6.26 33.48 46.25
C THR A 18 -5.98 33.42 47.75
N LEU A 19 -4.99 34.18 48.23
CA LEU A 19 -4.67 34.32 49.66
C LEU A 19 -5.63 35.25 50.43
N SER A 20 -6.43 36.09 49.75
CA SER A 20 -7.48 36.91 50.38
C SER A 20 -8.77 36.14 50.68
N ALA A 21 -8.88 34.87 50.27
CA ALA A 21 -10.07 34.04 50.47
C ALA A 21 -10.06 33.21 51.78
N CYS A 22 -9.05 33.35 52.64
CA CYS A 22 -8.98 32.61 53.89
C CYS A 22 -8.38 33.47 55.02
N GLY A 23 -9.21 34.28 55.68
CA GLY A 23 -8.83 35.03 56.88
C GLY A 23 -9.63 36.33 57.04
N GLY A 24 -10.41 36.42 58.12
CA GLY A 24 -11.43 37.44 58.30
C GLY A 24 -10.96 38.83 58.77
N GLU A 25 -11.94 39.73 58.66
CA GLU A 25 -12.18 41.01 59.33
C GLU A 25 -11.34 42.25 59.00
N GLU A 26 -12.10 43.26 58.57
CA GLU A 26 -11.86 44.71 58.52
C GLU A 26 -11.01 45.30 57.38
N GLY A 27 -11.73 45.89 56.42
CA GLY A 27 -11.20 46.81 55.41
C GLY A 27 -11.89 46.64 54.07
N VAL A 28 -13.16 47.05 53.95
CA VAL A 28 -13.82 47.17 52.64
C VAL A 28 -13.11 48.29 51.87
N PRO A 29 -12.45 48.04 50.72
CA PRO A 29 -11.86 49.10 49.93
C PRO A 29 -12.98 49.96 49.35
N GLU A 30 -12.79 51.28 49.37
CA GLU A 30 -13.74 52.26 48.86
C GLU A 30 -13.99 51.98 47.37
N GLN A 31 -15.25 52.13 46.93
CA GLN A 31 -15.73 51.67 45.63
C GLN A 31 -14.92 52.23 44.43
N SER A 32 -14.20 53.34 44.63
CA SER A 32 -13.29 53.93 43.65
C SER A 32 -12.01 53.11 43.38
N ASP A 33 -11.53 52.33 44.35
CA ASP A 33 -10.29 51.56 44.21
C ASP A 33 -10.52 50.20 43.53
N ALA A 34 -11.71 49.62 43.72
CA ALA A 34 -12.13 48.42 43.02
C ALA A 34 -12.39 48.70 41.52
N ASP A 35 -12.99 49.85 41.20
CA ASP A 35 -13.19 50.28 39.81
C ASP A 35 -11.86 50.64 39.12
N ALA A 36 -10.89 51.21 39.85
CA ALA A 36 -9.55 51.49 39.32
C ALA A 36 -8.76 50.20 39.03
N LEU A 37 -8.85 49.20 39.92
CA LEU A 37 -8.22 47.89 39.72
C LEU A 37 -8.89 47.12 38.57
N ALA A 38 -10.21 47.17 38.48
CA ALA A 38 -10.97 46.57 37.38
C ALA A 38 -10.63 47.23 36.04
N THR A 39 -10.49 48.55 36.01
CA THR A 39 -10.10 49.29 34.79
C THR A 39 -8.67 48.94 34.37
N MET A 40 -7.71 48.87 35.30
CA MET A 40 -6.35 48.42 34.99
C MET A 40 -6.29 46.97 34.50
N VAL A 41 -7.10 46.07 35.06
CA VAL A 41 -7.18 44.67 34.60
C VAL A 41 -7.81 44.61 33.20
N VAL A 42 -8.85 45.39 32.93
CA VAL A 42 -9.50 45.46 31.61
C VAL A 42 -8.56 46.05 30.56
N GLU A 43 -7.83 47.11 30.87
CA GLU A 43 -6.82 47.70 29.96
C GLU A 43 -5.63 46.77 29.74
N THR A 44 -5.19 46.02 30.77
CA THR A 44 -4.10 45.05 30.64
C THR A 44 -4.54 43.81 29.85
N VAL A 45 -5.78 43.34 30.05
CA VAL A 45 -6.37 42.25 29.26
C VAL A 45 -6.60 42.68 27.81
N ALA A 46 -7.04 43.91 27.57
CA ALA A 46 -7.18 44.47 26.22
C ALA A 46 -5.82 44.64 25.52
N ALA A 47 -4.77 45.05 26.24
CA ALA A 47 -3.41 45.15 25.70
C ALA A 47 -2.80 43.77 25.41
N VAL A 48 -3.07 42.76 26.25
CA VAL A 48 -2.66 41.37 25.99
C VAL A 48 -3.45 40.78 24.81
N GLN A 49 -4.75 41.07 24.68
CA GLN A 49 -5.57 40.62 23.55
C GLN A 49 -5.21 41.32 22.23
N ALA A 50 -4.68 42.54 22.27
CA ALA A 50 -4.17 43.24 21.09
C ALA A 50 -2.80 42.72 20.63
N GLU A 51 -1.96 42.19 21.54
CA GLU A 51 -0.70 41.51 21.19
C GLU A 51 -0.88 40.01 20.88
N THR A 52 -2.00 39.39 21.28
CA THR A 52 -2.38 38.01 20.92
C THR A 52 -3.45 37.94 19.84
N GLN A 53 -3.77 39.05 19.17
CA GLN A 53 -4.36 38.90 17.84
C GLN A 53 -3.33 38.13 17.03
N PRO A 54 -3.67 36.93 16.50
CA PRO A 54 -2.86 36.35 15.46
C PRO A 54 -2.71 37.46 14.43
N GLU A 55 -1.47 37.87 14.13
CA GLU A 55 -1.19 38.42 12.81
C GLU A 55 -1.89 37.44 11.88
N GLU A 56 -2.97 37.87 11.22
CA GLU A 56 -3.68 37.04 10.25
C GLU A 56 -2.57 36.52 9.34
N ALA A 57 -2.23 35.24 9.52
CA ALA A 57 -1.53 34.51 8.50
C ALA A 57 -2.28 34.87 7.22
N PRO A 58 -1.58 35.32 6.16
CA PRO A 58 -2.25 35.75 4.95
C PRO A 58 -3.24 34.66 4.65
N ALA A 59 -4.54 34.97 4.68
CA ALA A 59 -5.58 33.97 4.56
C ALA A 59 -5.15 33.14 3.35
N GLU A 60 -4.67 31.91 3.61
CA GLU A 60 -4.44 30.97 2.53
C GLU A 60 -5.81 30.92 1.90
N SER A 61 -5.88 31.46 0.68
CA SER A 61 -7.13 31.48 -0.04
C SER A 61 -7.60 30.04 0.00
N LEU A 62 -8.71 29.77 0.69
CA LEU A 62 -9.35 28.45 0.67
C LEU A 62 -9.33 28.05 -0.80
N ALA A 63 -8.50 27.05 -1.12
CA ALA A 63 -8.16 26.80 -2.50
C ALA A 63 -9.48 26.48 -3.20
N GLU A 64 -9.82 27.31 -4.19
CA GLU A 64 -11.14 27.23 -4.82
C GLU A 64 -11.24 25.87 -5.49
N ILE A 65 -12.25 25.06 -5.10
CA ILE A 65 -12.43 23.72 -5.65
C ILE A 65 -12.70 23.86 -7.15
N PRO A 66 -11.83 23.37 -8.03
CA PRO A 66 -12.04 23.48 -9.45
C PRO A 66 -13.30 22.70 -9.84
N GLU A 67 -14.10 23.25 -10.75
CA GLU A 67 -15.21 22.51 -11.33
C GLU A 67 -14.63 21.41 -12.22
N GLY A 68 -14.96 20.14 -11.93
CA GLY A 68 -14.43 19.01 -12.67
C GLY A 68 -15.09 17.68 -12.29
N ASP A 69 -14.59 16.60 -12.88
CA ASP A 69 -15.22 15.28 -12.84
C ASP A 69 -15.01 14.55 -11.51
N MET A 70 -14.06 15.03 -10.69
CA MET A 70 -13.82 14.54 -9.34
C MET A 70 -14.77 15.18 -8.33
N GLN A 71 -15.55 14.34 -7.66
CA GLN A 71 -16.48 14.75 -6.62
C GLN A 71 -15.99 14.26 -5.26
N PRO A 72 -16.13 15.06 -4.20
CA PRO A 72 -15.82 14.58 -2.87
C PRO A 72 -16.78 13.44 -2.50
N LEU A 73 -16.33 12.54 -1.63
CA LEU A 73 -17.22 11.54 -1.02
C LEU A 73 -18.41 12.22 -0.35
N THR A 74 -19.50 11.47 -0.15
CA THR A 74 -20.62 12.01 0.61
C THR A 74 -20.20 12.29 2.06
N ASP A 75 -20.83 13.29 2.70
CA ASP A 75 -20.52 13.66 4.10
C ASP A 75 -20.51 12.43 5.03
N ALA A 76 -21.46 11.51 4.85
CA ALA A 76 -21.55 10.30 5.67
C ALA A 76 -20.40 9.30 5.44
N GLU A 77 -19.90 9.19 4.20
CA GLU A 77 -18.76 8.33 3.88
C GLU A 77 -17.45 8.96 4.38
N CYS A 78 -17.29 10.27 4.17
CA CYS A 78 -16.18 11.07 4.67
C CYS A 78 -16.10 11.01 6.21
N ASP A 79 -17.20 11.23 6.91
CA ASP A 79 -17.29 11.16 8.37
C ASP A 79 -16.97 9.75 8.88
N ASN A 80 -17.47 8.70 8.23
CA ASN A 80 -17.19 7.32 8.63
C ASN A 80 -15.71 6.97 8.49
N LEU A 81 -15.09 7.32 7.37
CA LEU A 81 -13.66 7.12 7.16
C LEU A 81 -12.81 7.93 8.14
N ALA A 82 -13.19 9.17 8.45
CA ALA A 82 -12.52 9.99 9.46
C ALA A 82 -12.59 9.35 10.85
N ASP A 83 -13.77 8.87 11.23
CA ASP A 83 -14.03 8.15 12.48
C ASP A 83 -13.24 6.85 12.59
N LEU A 84 -13.15 6.08 11.49
CA LEU A 84 -12.35 4.87 11.42
C LEU A 84 -10.86 5.20 11.55
N MET A 85 -10.36 6.18 10.81
CA MET A 85 -8.98 6.65 10.87
C MET A 85 -8.61 7.08 12.29
N GLY A 86 -9.47 7.85 12.97
CA GLY A 86 -9.22 8.30 14.34
C GLY A 86 -9.19 7.16 15.36
N ARG A 87 -10.03 6.13 15.18
CA ARG A 87 -10.00 4.93 16.05
C ARG A 87 -8.79 4.04 15.77
N THR A 88 -8.42 3.89 14.51
CA THR A 88 -7.27 3.08 14.08
C THR A 88 -5.95 3.68 14.56
N LEU A 89 -5.80 4.99 14.45
CA LEU A 89 -4.59 5.71 14.82
C LEU A 89 -4.57 6.17 16.28
N GLU A 90 -5.69 6.06 16.99
CA GLU A 90 -5.90 6.67 18.32
C GLU A 90 -5.63 8.18 18.38
N LEU A 91 -5.86 8.88 17.26
CA LEU A 91 -5.63 10.31 17.09
C LEU A 91 -6.94 11.07 16.80
N MET A 92 -6.93 12.38 17.06
CA MET A 92 -7.99 13.25 16.56
C MET A 92 -7.81 13.48 15.06
N VAL A 93 -8.90 13.34 14.32
CA VAL A 93 -8.96 13.56 12.87
C VAL A 93 -9.81 14.78 12.59
N SER A 94 -9.31 15.68 11.75
CA SER A 94 -10.10 16.73 11.11
C SER A 94 -10.37 16.36 9.66
N SER A 95 -11.53 16.71 9.13
CA SER A 95 -11.85 16.57 7.71
C SER A 95 -12.15 17.92 7.06
N GLU A 96 -11.75 18.07 5.81
CA GLU A 96 -12.06 19.22 4.96
C GLU A 96 -12.18 18.79 3.49
N ILE A 97 -12.77 19.65 2.65
CA ILE A 97 -12.79 19.43 1.21
C ILE A 97 -11.63 20.19 0.59
N VAL A 98 -10.75 19.47 -0.11
CA VAL A 98 -9.55 20.02 -0.76
C VAL A 98 -9.64 19.86 -2.28
N PRO A 99 -9.01 20.75 -3.07
CA PRO A 99 -8.90 20.53 -4.50
C PRO A 99 -7.97 19.36 -4.79
N VAL A 100 -8.33 18.52 -5.75
CA VAL A 100 -7.51 17.40 -6.21
C VAL A 100 -7.31 17.45 -7.71
N GLU A 101 -6.19 16.85 -8.15
CA GLU A 101 -5.90 16.53 -9.54
C GLU A 101 -5.40 15.07 -9.58
N MET A 102 -6.04 14.23 -10.39
CA MET A 102 -5.55 12.87 -10.62
C MET A 102 -4.20 12.92 -11.33
N SER A 103 -3.20 12.24 -10.77
CA SER A 103 -1.79 12.35 -11.21
C SER A 103 -1.53 11.91 -12.66
N TRP A 104 -2.43 11.13 -13.26
CA TRP A 104 -2.26 10.50 -14.57
C TRP A 104 -3.29 10.97 -15.61
N SER A 105 -4.54 11.23 -15.20
CA SER A 105 -5.60 11.72 -16.10
C SER A 105 -5.71 13.25 -16.13
N GLY A 106 -5.15 13.95 -15.14
CA GLY A 106 -5.28 15.40 -14.98
C GLY A 106 -6.70 15.85 -14.62
N GLU A 107 -7.58 14.91 -14.26
CA GLU A 107 -8.94 15.22 -13.83
C GLU A 107 -8.91 15.96 -12.50
N VAL A 108 -9.56 17.11 -12.46
CA VAL A 108 -9.59 17.98 -11.29
C VAL A 108 -10.94 17.92 -10.59
N GLY A 109 -10.98 18.30 -9.33
CA GLY A 109 -12.22 18.52 -8.60
C GLY A 109 -12.00 18.61 -7.10
N GLY A 110 -12.96 18.11 -6.31
CA GLY A 110 -12.88 18.12 -4.85
C GLY A 110 -12.70 16.71 -4.27
N ALA A 111 -11.99 16.61 -3.15
CA ALA A 111 -11.89 15.39 -2.36
C ALA A 111 -12.13 15.68 -0.88
N CYS A 112 -12.64 14.69 -0.15
CA CYS A 112 -12.62 14.70 1.31
C CYS A 112 -11.22 14.32 1.78
N GLN A 113 -10.49 15.27 2.38
CA GLN A 113 -9.22 15.02 3.05
C GLN A 113 -9.45 14.93 4.55
N MET A 114 -8.93 13.86 5.14
CA MET A 114 -8.90 13.59 6.57
C MET A 114 -7.46 13.72 7.04
N THR A 115 -7.22 14.41 8.15
CA THR A 115 -5.87 14.67 8.65
C THR A 115 -5.77 14.33 10.13
N ALA A 116 -4.78 13.52 10.49
CA ALA A 116 -4.37 13.24 11.85
C ALA A 116 -2.94 13.75 12.08
N LEU A 117 -2.68 14.29 13.27
CA LEU A 117 -1.36 14.75 13.69
C LEU A 117 -0.91 13.97 14.92
N GLY A 118 0.21 13.26 14.81
CA GLY A 118 0.86 12.51 15.88
C GLY A 118 2.35 12.86 16.00
N ASN A 119 3.08 12.19 16.88
CA ASN A 119 4.53 12.30 17.04
C ASN A 119 5.16 10.92 17.27
N GLY A 120 6.47 10.86 17.50
CA GLY A 120 7.18 9.60 17.71
C GLY A 120 6.79 8.83 18.99
N ASN A 121 5.97 9.40 19.89
CA ASN A 121 5.39 8.65 21.01
C ASN A 121 4.12 7.89 20.60
N ASP A 122 3.49 8.28 19.49
CA ASP A 122 2.29 7.65 18.96
C ASP A 122 2.67 6.51 17.99
N PHE A 123 3.72 6.71 17.17
CA PHE A 123 4.18 5.72 16.18
C PHE A 123 5.70 5.60 16.16
N GLU A 124 6.22 4.40 15.94
CA GLU A 124 7.66 4.15 15.85
C GLU A 124 8.23 4.59 14.49
N ASN A 125 7.48 4.37 13.41
CA ASN A 125 7.90 4.71 12.04
C ASN A 125 6.70 4.79 11.07
N ILE A 126 6.95 5.28 9.85
CA ILE A 126 5.91 5.48 8.83
C ILE A 126 5.25 4.17 8.36
N PHE A 127 5.98 3.05 8.35
CA PHE A 127 5.45 1.77 7.88
C PHE A 127 4.42 1.17 8.85
N GLU A 128 4.56 1.43 10.15
CA GLU A 128 3.54 1.05 11.13
C GLU A 128 2.21 1.74 10.84
N VAL A 129 2.26 3.05 10.56
CA VAL A 129 1.07 3.84 10.22
C VAL A 129 0.45 3.36 8.90
N ASP A 130 1.29 3.09 7.90
CA ASP A 130 0.85 2.60 6.59
C ASP A 130 0.12 1.25 6.70
N LEU A 131 0.68 0.28 7.43
CA LEU A 131 0.05 -1.02 7.67
C LEU A 131 -1.29 -0.91 8.42
N LEU A 132 -1.40 0.03 9.37
CA LEU A 132 -2.65 0.27 10.10
C LEU A 132 -3.74 0.82 9.18
N LEU A 133 -3.38 1.75 8.28
CA LEU A 133 -4.31 2.32 7.31
C LEU A 133 -4.67 1.31 6.21
N GLU A 134 -3.72 0.50 5.77
CA GLU A 134 -3.95 -0.58 4.79
C GLU A 134 -4.96 -1.59 5.35
N ASP A 135 -4.76 -2.12 6.56
CA ASP A 135 -5.70 -3.06 7.19
C ASP A 135 -7.08 -2.41 7.40
N MET A 136 -7.12 -1.13 7.80
CA MET A 136 -8.37 -0.39 7.95
C MET A 136 -9.14 -0.29 6.63
N LEU A 137 -8.48 0.13 5.55
CA LEU A 137 -9.08 0.32 4.23
C LEU A 137 -9.47 -1.02 3.60
N PHE A 138 -8.62 -2.04 3.71
CA PHE A 138 -8.90 -3.40 3.26
C PHE A 138 -10.16 -3.97 3.90
N ARG A 139 -10.38 -3.74 5.21
CA ARG A 139 -11.62 -4.13 5.91
C ARG A 139 -12.87 -3.40 5.43
N GLN A 140 -12.70 -2.24 4.81
CA GLN A 140 -13.77 -1.49 4.14
C GLN A 140 -13.92 -1.85 2.65
N LEU A 141 -13.25 -2.94 2.19
CA LEU A 141 -13.23 -3.40 0.80
C LEU A 141 -12.53 -2.45 -0.18
N TRP A 142 -11.75 -1.50 0.32
CA TRP A 142 -10.85 -0.73 -0.51
C TRP A 142 -9.64 -1.60 -0.88
N LEU A 143 -9.42 -1.78 -2.18
CA LEU A 143 -8.32 -2.57 -2.69
C LEU A 143 -7.10 -1.67 -2.84
N GLY A 144 -5.99 -2.04 -2.21
CA GLY A 144 -4.70 -1.35 -2.27
C GLY A 144 -3.56 -2.32 -2.59
N GLY A 145 -2.32 -1.82 -2.56
CA GLY A 145 -1.12 -2.66 -2.61
C GLY A 145 -0.67 -3.10 -4.01
N ASP A 146 -1.30 -2.60 -5.07
CA ASP A 146 -0.80 -2.76 -6.44
C ASP A 146 -0.07 -1.48 -6.86
N MET A 147 1.13 -1.57 -7.44
CA MET A 147 1.91 -0.42 -7.96
C MET A 147 1.20 0.34 -9.11
N LEU A 148 -0.06 -0.02 -9.40
CA LEU A 148 -0.85 0.34 -10.57
C LEU A 148 -2.13 1.12 -10.20
N ILE A 149 -2.36 1.44 -8.92
CA ILE A 149 -3.51 2.25 -8.49
C ILE A 149 -3.13 3.75 -8.54
N PRO A 150 -3.79 4.57 -9.36
CA PRO A 150 -3.45 5.98 -9.49
C PRO A 150 -3.79 6.79 -8.23
N CYS A 151 -2.84 7.59 -7.76
CA CYS A 151 -3.00 8.49 -6.63
C CYS A 151 -3.62 9.84 -7.02
N LEU A 152 -4.19 10.54 -6.04
CA LEU A 152 -4.79 11.86 -6.16
C LEU A 152 -3.72 12.98 -6.15
N GLY A 153 -2.58 12.83 -6.82
CA GLY A 153 -1.63 13.93 -7.06
C GLY A 153 -1.12 14.70 -5.83
N HIS A 154 -1.35 14.22 -4.60
CA HIS A 154 -1.02 14.92 -3.35
C HIS A 154 0.39 14.55 -2.86
N GLY A 155 1.38 14.82 -3.70
CA GLY A 155 2.79 14.59 -3.39
C GLY A 155 3.29 13.20 -3.79
N GLY A 156 4.50 12.85 -3.33
CA GLY A 156 5.17 11.59 -3.69
C GLY A 156 6.03 11.03 -2.56
N ALA A 157 6.25 9.72 -2.58
CA ALA A 157 7.04 8.99 -1.59
C ALA A 157 8.51 9.44 -1.55
N GLY A 158 9.12 9.43 -0.36
CA GLY A 158 10.50 9.85 -0.15
C GLY A 158 11.03 9.48 1.24
N PRO A 159 12.27 9.86 1.60
CA PRO A 159 12.95 9.41 2.84
C PRO A 159 12.31 9.80 4.19
N GLY A 160 11.12 10.37 4.17
CA GLY A 160 10.27 10.67 5.32
C GLY A 160 8.80 10.82 4.91
N ALA A 161 8.41 10.22 3.80
CA ALA A 161 7.06 10.25 3.28
C ALA A 161 6.71 8.90 2.64
N GLU A 162 5.56 8.33 3.01
CA GLU A 162 4.99 7.14 2.39
C GLU A 162 3.64 7.48 1.77
N GLN A 163 3.36 6.94 0.58
CA GLN A 163 2.13 7.20 -0.16
C GLN A 163 1.56 5.87 -0.66
N SER A 164 0.29 5.62 -0.34
CA SER A 164 -0.43 4.41 -0.75
C SER A 164 -1.79 4.78 -1.32
N CYS A 165 -2.24 4.05 -2.33
CA CYS A 165 -3.46 4.41 -3.08
C CYS A 165 -4.38 3.21 -3.23
N TYR A 166 -5.68 3.49 -3.11
CA TYR A 166 -6.72 2.49 -2.92
C TYR A 166 -7.95 2.82 -3.77
N VAL A 167 -8.67 1.79 -4.20
CA VAL A 167 -9.91 1.93 -4.99
C VAL A 167 -11.07 1.13 -4.41
N ASP A 168 -12.27 1.71 -4.52
CA ASP A 168 -13.57 1.06 -4.27
C ASP A 168 -14.54 1.47 -5.39
N GLY A 169 -14.64 0.62 -6.43
CA GLY A 169 -15.45 0.91 -7.60
C GLY A 169 -14.97 2.15 -8.36
N ALA A 170 -15.75 3.23 -8.32
CA ALA A 170 -15.42 4.52 -8.94
C ALA A 170 -14.79 5.52 -7.94
N LYS A 171 -14.44 5.06 -6.74
CA LYS A 171 -13.82 5.88 -5.72
C LYS A 171 -12.34 5.58 -5.65
N VAL A 172 -11.56 6.62 -5.40
CA VAL A 172 -10.12 6.56 -5.17
C VAL A 172 -9.83 7.19 -3.81
N CYS A 173 -8.89 6.60 -3.09
CA CYS A 173 -8.38 7.19 -1.88
C CYS A 173 -6.86 7.07 -1.82
N GLU A 174 -6.21 8.17 -1.47
CA GLU A 174 -4.78 8.28 -1.27
C GLU A 174 -4.50 8.47 0.22
N THR A 175 -3.63 7.64 0.78
CA THR A 175 -3.01 7.89 2.08
C THR A 175 -1.61 8.46 1.86
N MET A 176 -1.26 9.45 2.68
CA MET A 176 0.06 10.08 2.68
C MET A 176 0.51 10.28 4.12
N ILE A 177 1.68 9.74 4.45
CA ILE A 177 2.24 9.72 5.80
C ILE A 177 3.57 10.43 5.76
N ILE A 178 3.67 11.58 6.40
CA ILE A 178 4.92 12.36 6.47
C ILE A 178 5.47 12.28 7.88
N HIS A 179 6.69 11.79 8.02
CA HIS A 179 7.47 11.83 9.27
C HIS A 179 8.60 12.85 9.14
N ALA A 180 8.44 13.96 9.85
CA ALA A 180 9.33 15.11 9.79
C ALA A 180 9.72 15.60 11.20
N PRO A 181 10.81 16.36 11.35
CA PRO A 181 11.05 17.12 12.58
C PRO A 181 9.92 18.13 12.81
N MET A 182 9.53 18.36 14.07
CA MET A 182 8.52 19.39 14.38
C MET A 182 9.00 20.82 14.08
N ASP A 183 10.32 21.00 14.04
CA ASP A 183 11.00 22.24 13.67
C ASP A 183 12.27 21.86 12.91
N MET A 184 12.41 22.36 11.67
CA MET A 184 13.57 22.10 10.83
C MET A 184 14.89 22.60 11.45
N ALA A 185 14.85 23.56 12.39
CA ALA A 185 16.03 24.01 13.13
C ALA A 185 16.65 22.89 14.00
N LEU A 186 15.88 21.85 14.35
CA LEU A 186 16.37 20.69 15.10
C LEU A 186 17.33 19.82 14.27
N CYS A 187 17.29 19.96 12.94
CA CYS A 187 18.17 19.25 12.01
C CYS A 187 19.45 20.03 11.67
N GLU A 188 19.71 21.19 12.29
CA GLU A 188 20.92 21.97 12.00
C GLU A 188 22.19 21.14 12.27
N GLY A 189 22.99 20.93 11.22
CA GLY A 189 24.24 20.18 11.29
C GLY A 189 24.12 18.68 11.06
N ILE A 190 22.95 18.17 10.68
CA ILE A 190 22.74 16.79 10.23
C ILE A 190 22.64 16.78 8.70
N ASP A 191 23.63 16.17 8.04
CA ASP A 191 23.63 15.99 6.58
C ASP A 191 22.93 14.68 6.17
N GLY A 192 22.19 14.70 5.07
CA GLY A 192 21.55 13.53 4.47
C GLY A 192 20.02 13.63 4.35
N PRO A 193 19.34 12.52 4.04
CA PRO A 193 17.88 12.48 3.92
C PRO A 193 17.18 12.83 5.23
N ILE A 194 15.92 13.29 5.15
CA ILE A 194 15.15 13.73 6.34
C ILE A 194 15.04 12.63 7.43
N GLY A 195 15.00 11.36 7.02
CA GLY A 195 15.04 10.19 7.92
C GLY A 195 16.28 10.12 8.81
N ASN A 196 17.44 10.63 8.37
CA ASN A 196 18.63 10.71 9.22
C ASN A 196 18.45 11.73 10.36
N CYS A 197 17.73 12.83 10.09
CA CYS A 197 17.43 13.81 11.10
C CYS A 197 16.42 13.25 12.11
N THR A 198 15.28 12.73 11.64
CA THR A 198 14.23 12.23 12.54
C THR A 198 14.72 11.07 13.41
N ALA A 199 15.60 10.20 12.91
CA ALA A 199 16.23 9.14 13.70
C ALA A 199 17.16 9.64 14.83
N ALA A 200 17.62 10.90 14.77
CA ALA A 200 18.47 11.52 15.78
C ALA A 200 17.70 12.35 16.82
N LEU A 201 16.40 12.54 16.62
CA LEU A 201 15.53 13.34 17.49
C LEU A 201 14.82 12.48 18.54
N LEU A 202 14.36 13.12 19.61
CA LEU A 202 13.47 12.47 20.58
C LEU A 202 12.07 12.28 19.98
N PRO A 203 11.30 11.27 20.43
CA PRO A 203 9.93 11.02 19.98
C PRO A 203 9.02 12.28 19.97
N GLU A 204 9.09 13.10 21.02
CA GLU A 204 8.31 14.32 21.14
C GLU A 204 8.77 15.48 20.25
N GLN A 205 9.90 15.32 19.54
CA GLN A 205 10.48 16.33 18.64
C GLN A 205 10.20 16.04 17.17
N THR A 206 9.48 14.96 16.87
CA THR A 206 9.03 14.62 15.52
C THR A 206 7.53 14.82 15.39
N LEU A 207 7.08 14.93 14.15
CA LEU A 207 5.68 15.08 13.77
C LEU A 207 5.36 14.04 12.70
N PHE A 208 4.27 13.30 12.91
CA PHE A 208 3.60 12.50 11.90
C PHE A 208 2.40 13.29 11.41
N THR A 209 2.42 13.66 10.13
CA THR A 209 1.24 14.18 9.44
C THR A 209 0.67 13.05 8.59
N VAL A 210 -0.50 12.58 8.97
CA VAL A 210 -1.18 11.48 8.27
C VAL A 210 -2.40 12.05 7.58
N THR A 211 -2.43 11.99 6.25
CA THR A 211 -3.56 12.43 5.44
C THR A 211 -4.17 11.26 4.71
N MET A 212 -5.50 11.23 4.63
CA MET A 212 -6.26 10.32 3.78
C MET A 212 -7.20 11.18 2.94
N THR A 213 -6.99 11.19 1.62
CA THR A 213 -7.73 12.03 0.68
C THR A 213 -8.50 11.13 -0.24
N CYS A 214 -9.83 11.20 -0.20
CA CYS A 214 -10.69 10.33 -1.01
C CYS A 214 -11.69 11.13 -1.86
N ALA A 215 -11.94 10.65 -3.07
CA ALA A 215 -12.88 11.22 -4.02
C ALA A 215 -13.59 10.13 -4.83
N GLU A 216 -14.73 10.49 -5.42
CA GLU A 216 -15.46 9.70 -6.42
C GLU A 216 -15.28 10.36 -7.79
N GLY A 217 -14.93 9.57 -8.80
CA GLY A 217 -14.79 10.03 -10.17
C GLY A 217 -14.76 8.87 -11.14
N GLN A 218 -15.28 9.06 -12.36
CA GLN A 218 -15.04 8.07 -13.41
C GLN A 218 -13.54 8.07 -13.66
N MET A 219 -12.84 6.96 -13.40
CA MET A 219 -11.50 6.77 -13.94
C MET A 219 -11.65 6.79 -15.47
N ALA A 220 -11.48 7.97 -16.07
CA ALA A 220 -11.51 8.08 -17.51
C ALA A 220 -10.28 7.34 -18.02
N VAL A 221 -10.52 6.23 -18.71
CA VAL A 221 -9.59 5.73 -19.72
C VAL A 221 -9.09 6.95 -20.49
N PRO A 222 -7.77 7.19 -20.59
CA PRO A 222 -7.25 8.30 -21.38
C PRO A 222 -7.91 8.23 -22.75
N PRO A 223 -8.51 9.31 -23.26
CA PRO A 223 -9.12 9.27 -24.57
C PRO A 223 -8.06 8.76 -25.55
N PRO A 224 -8.39 7.80 -26.44
CA PRO A 224 -7.43 7.23 -27.38
C PRO A 224 -6.72 8.39 -28.07
N THR A 225 -5.41 8.52 -27.83
CA THR A 225 -4.60 9.59 -28.42
C THR A 225 -4.72 9.43 -29.93
N THR A 226 -5.47 10.32 -30.58
CA THR A 226 -5.75 10.23 -32.02
C THR A 226 -4.49 10.36 -32.87
N ASP A 227 -3.37 10.74 -32.25
CA ASP A 227 -2.05 10.94 -32.84
C ASP A 227 -1.02 9.87 -32.42
N ALA A 228 -1.41 8.80 -31.72
CA ALA A 228 -0.47 7.72 -31.36
C ALA A 228 0.01 6.94 -32.59
N GLU A 229 1.32 6.74 -32.70
CA GLU A 229 1.91 5.95 -33.78
C GLU A 229 1.63 4.46 -33.55
N ARG A 230 0.91 3.82 -34.48
CA ARG A 230 0.58 2.39 -34.34
C ARG A 230 1.78 1.52 -34.69
N ILE A 231 2.21 0.73 -33.70
CA ILE A 231 3.22 -0.31 -33.87
C ILE A 231 2.57 -1.53 -34.53
N ALA A 232 3.18 -1.99 -35.62
CA ALA A 232 2.81 -3.22 -36.30
C ALA A 232 4.04 -4.10 -36.48
N PHE A 233 3.90 -5.39 -36.21
CA PHE A 233 4.96 -6.36 -36.46
C PHE A 233 4.94 -6.84 -37.91
N ASP A 234 6.12 -7.08 -38.47
CA ASP A 234 6.25 -7.74 -39.76
C ASP A 234 5.57 -9.12 -39.72
N ALA A 235 5.15 -9.62 -40.89
CA ALA A 235 4.48 -10.91 -40.97
C ALA A 235 5.35 -12.05 -40.38
N GLY A 236 4.90 -12.63 -39.26
CA GLY A 236 5.61 -13.69 -38.54
C GLY A 236 6.65 -13.21 -37.54
N ALA A 237 6.86 -11.90 -37.39
CA ALA A 237 7.68 -11.33 -36.32
C ALA A 237 6.88 -11.21 -35.02
N THR A 238 7.59 -11.26 -33.89
CA THR A 238 7.04 -11.11 -32.54
C THR A 238 7.59 -9.86 -31.84
N SER A 239 8.38 -9.07 -32.58
CA SER A 239 8.94 -7.81 -32.11
C SER A 239 9.07 -6.81 -33.25
N ALA A 240 9.17 -5.54 -32.89
CA ALA A 240 9.48 -4.43 -33.78
C ALA A 240 10.52 -3.52 -33.14
N MET A 241 11.30 -2.86 -34.01
CA MET A 241 12.24 -1.81 -33.64
C MET A 241 11.84 -0.53 -34.35
N ILE A 242 11.39 0.47 -33.58
CA ILE A 242 10.92 1.75 -34.11
C ILE A 242 12.00 2.80 -33.83
N GLN A 243 12.28 3.68 -34.80
CA GLN A 243 13.18 4.81 -34.59
C GLN A 243 12.37 6.07 -34.31
N GLY A 244 12.78 6.85 -33.31
CA GLY A 244 12.15 8.11 -32.96
C GLY A 244 13.15 9.19 -32.56
N THR A 245 12.67 10.43 -32.53
CA THR A 245 13.41 11.59 -32.04
C THR A 245 12.51 12.34 -31.06
N LEU A 246 13.00 12.59 -29.85
CA LEU A 246 12.29 13.34 -28.83
C LEU A 246 12.91 14.73 -28.66
N PRO A 247 12.13 15.82 -28.81
CA PRO A 247 12.48 17.12 -28.28
C PRO A 247 12.66 17.10 -26.74
N PRO A 248 13.29 18.13 -26.14
CA PRO A 248 13.31 18.33 -24.69
C PRO A 248 11.89 18.33 -24.10
N GLN A 249 11.69 17.71 -22.93
CA GLN A 249 10.42 17.75 -22.17
C GLN A 249 9.19 17.40 -23.04
N SER A 250 9.29 16.34 -23.82
CA SER A 250 8.23 15.95 -24.76
C SER A 250 7.95 14.45 -24.68
N THR A 251 6.79 14.07 -25.21
CA THR A 251 6.29 12.70 -25.23
C THR A 251 6.04 12.26 -26.66
N HIS A 252 6.39 11.01 -26.98
CA HIS A 252 5.99 10.37 -28.22
C HIS A 252 5.06 9.18 -27.91
N PRO A 253 3.75 9.30 -28.23
CA PRO A 253 2.79 8.24 -27.97
C PRO A 253 2.80 7.16 -29.06
N TYR A 254 2.79 5.90 -28.65
CA TYR A 254 2.63 4.71 -29.48
C TYR A 254 1.41 3.90 -29.07
N VAL A 255 0.90 3.07 -29.98
CA VAL A 255 -0.16 2.10 -29.68
C VAL A 255 0.12 0.73 -30.31
N LEU A 256 -0.08 -0.34 -29.54
CA LEU A 256 0.05 -1.73 -29.98
C LEU A 256 -1.17 -2.53 -29.54
N THR A 257 -1.75 -3.32 -30.45
CA THR A 257 -2.75 -4.34 -30.06
C THR A 257 -2.04 -5.60 -29.61
N ALA A 258 -2.36 -6.10 -28.42
CA ALA A 258 -1.85 -7.36 -27.91
C ALA A 258 -2.93 -8.15 -27.14
N MET A 259 -2.69 -9.44 -26.93
CA MET A 259 -3.67 -10.34 -26.32
C MET A 259 -3.42 -10.50 -24.83
N GLU A 260 -4.51 -10.75 -24.11
CA GLU A 260 -4.49 -11.15 -22.70
C GLU A 260 -3.50 -12.30 -22.48
N SER A 261 -2.83 -12.30 -21.34
CA SER A 261 -1.85 -13.30 -20.90
C SER A 261 -0.56 -13.38 -21.74
N GLN A 262 -0.37 -12.54 -22.76
CA GLN A 262 0.93 -12.43 -23.41
C GLN A 262 1.90 -11.67 -22.52
N GLN A 263 3.17 -12.07 -22.49
CA GLN A 263 4.22 -11.22 -21.95
C GLN A 263 4.59 -10.18 -23.01
N MET A 264 4.68 -8.92 -22.61
CA MET A 264 5.20 -7.84 -23.44
C MET A 264 6.47 -7.28 -22.79
N THR A 265 7.49 -7.03 -23.61
CA THR A 265 8.72 -6.35 -23.23
C THR A 265 8.88 -5.10 -24.08
N VAL A 266 9.14 -3.96 -23.44
CA VAL A 266 9.38 -2.67 -24.08
C VAL A 266 10.71 -2.12 -23.59
N THR A 267 11.58 -1.68 -24.50
CA THR A 267 12.89 -1.11 -24.15
C THR A 267 13.22 0.10 -25.00
N ILE A 268 13.63 1.19 -24.34
CA ILE A 268 14.16 2.39 -24.98
C ILE A 268 15.69 2.25 -25.08
N HIS A 269 16.21 2.14 -26.30
CA HIS A 269 17.63 2.20 -26.60
C HIS A 269 18.02 3.62 -27.00
N LYS A 270 19.01 4.19 -26.30
CA LYS A 270 19.54 5.55 -26.55
C LYS A 270 21.06 5.54 -26.42
N THR A 271 21.74 6.35 -27.21
CA THR A 271 23.21 6.45 -27.19
C THR A 271 23.71 7.59 -26.30
N GLU A 272 22.85 8.57 -26.07
CA GLU A 272 23.07 9.76 -25.28
C GLU A 272 22.76 9.49 -23.80
N ASN A 273 23.52 10.12 -22.90
CA ASN A 273 23.28 10.02 -21.46
C ASN A 273 22.16 11.00 -21.04
N VAL A 274 20.93 10.69 -21.43
CA VAL A 274 19.71 11.52 -21.25
C VAL A 274 18.62 10.72 -20.54
N LEU A 275 17.79 11.40 -19.75
CA LEU A 275 16.69 10.76 -19.02
C LEU A 275 15.46 10.57 -19.94
N ALA A 276 15.13 9.31 -20.19
CA ALA A 276 14.02 8.89 -21.04
C ALA A 276 13.31 7.74 -20.34
N VAL A 277 12.00 7.85 -20.17
CA VAL A 277 11.19 6.94 -19.35
C VAL A 277 9.98 6.44 -20.13
N LEU A 278 9.42 5.31 -19.69
CA LEU A 278 8.22 4.69 -20.24
C LEU A 278 7.00 5.00 -19.38
N SER A 279 5.85 5.22 -20.02
CA SER A 279 4.52 5.06 -19.43
C SER A 279 3.70 4.13 -20.34
N ILE A 280 3.02 3.13 -19.79
CA ILE A 280 2.27 2.12 -20.55
C ILE A 280 0.92 1.87 -19.88
N TRP A 281 -0.16 1.89 -20.64
CA TRP A 281 -1.51 1.58 -20.14
C TRP A 281 -2.40 0.92 -21.20
N GLY A 282 -3.42 0.18 -20.76
CA GLY A 282 -4.43 -0.43 -21.61
C GLY A 282 -5.53 0.55 -22.05
N ALA A 283 -6.23 0.23 -23.14
CA ALA A 283 -7.43 0.94 -23.57
C ALA A 283 -8.63 0.81 -22.61
N ASP A 284 -8.51 0.00 -21.56
CA ASP A 284 -9.41 -0.08 -20.42
C ASP A 284 -8.99 0.81 -19.25
N GLY A 285 -7.87 1.54 -19.37
CA GLY A 285 -7.31 2.40 -18.34
C GLY A 285 -6.34 1.69 -17.38
N THR A 286 -6.12 0.38 -17.52
CA THR A 286 -5.17 -0.36 -16.68
C THR A 286 -3.74 0.11 -16.97
N VAL A 287 -3.14 0.87 -16.07
CA VAL A 287 -1.73 1.27 -16.18
C VAL A 287 -0.86 0.04 -15.89
N LEU A 288 0.18 -0.17 -16.69
CA LEU A 288 1.15 -1.26 -16.54
C LEU A 288 2.51 -0.76 -16.00
N ILE A 289 2.87 0.48 -16.33
CA ILE A 289 3.98 1.24 -15.75
C ILE A 289 3.73 2.73 -15.97
N SER A 290 4.04 3.58 -14.99
CA SER A 290 3.98 5.03 -15.15
C SER A 290 5.38 5.63 -15.34
N ASP A 291 5.44 6.86 -15.82
CA ASP A 291 6.66 7.64 -16.00
C ASP A 291 7.44 7.87 -14.69
N HIS A 292 6.74 7.85 -13.55
CA HIS A 292 7.31 7.96 -12.20
C HIS A 292 8.24 6.80 -11.84
N ALA A 293 8.07 5.64 -12.48
CA ALA A 293 9.00 4.50 -12.32
C ALA A 293 10.42 4.83 -12.81
N GLY A 294 10.59 5.89 -13.60
CA GLY A 294 11.90 6.30 -14.12
C GLY A 294 12.54 5.26 -15.05
N ALA A 295 11.78 4.27 -15.51
CA ALA A 295 12.30 3.09 -16.18
C ALA A 295 12.39 3.31 -17.70
N SER A 296 13.52 2.90 -18.29
CA SER A 296 13.68 2.83 -19.75
C SER A 296 13.36 1.45 -20.33
N THR A 297 12.92 0.51 -19.50
CA THR A 297 12.52 -0.83 -19.89
C THR A 297 11.38 -1.32 -19.01
N TRP A 298 10.48 -2.10 -19.59
CA TRP A 298 9.38 -2.75 -18.89
C TRP A 298 9.18 -4.16 -19.44
N THR A 299 8.84 -5.11 -18.58
CA THR A 299 8.42 -6.46 -18.96
C THR A 299 7.31 -6.91 -18.03
N GLY A 300 6.19 -7.37 -18.59
CA GLY A 300 5.05 -7.84 -17.80
C GLY A 300 4.03 -8.62 -18.61
N VAL A 301 3.10 -9.27 -17.92
CA VAL A 301 1.99 -10.02 -18.52
C VAL A 301 0.81 -9.08 -18.74
N LEU A 302 0.19 -9.16 -19.92
CA LEU A 302 -0.90 -8.29 -20.32
C LEU A 302 -2.24 -8.76 -19.72
N PRO A 303 -2.99 -7.89 -19.00
CA PRO A 303 -4.20 -8.29 -18.28
C PRO A 303 -5.44 -8.53 -19.16
N ALA A 304 -5.46 -8.05 -20.41
CA ALA A 304 -6.61 -8.19 -21.29
C ALA A 304 -6.22 -8.12 -22.78
N THR A 305 -7.11 -8.57 -23.65
CA THR A 305 -6.92 -8.41 -25.11
C THR A 305 -7.41 -7.04 -25.52
N GLN A 306 -6.48 -6.12 -25.78
CA GLN A 306 -6.81 -4.72 -26.04
C GLN A 306 -5.68 -3.97 -26.77
N ASP A 307 -5.94 -2.71 -27.09
CA ASP A 307 -4.88 -1.76 -27.45
C ASP A 307 -4.16 -1.33 -26.17
N TYR A 308 -2.83 -1.30 -26.25
CA TYR A 308 -1.93 -0.79 -25.22
C TYR A 308 -1.23 0.45 -25.76
N TYR A 309 -1.28 1.53 -25.00
CA TYR A 309 -0.60 2.77 -25.29
C TYR A 309 0.76 2.79 -24.59
N ILE A 310 1.77 3.27 -25.28
CA ILE A 310 3.16 3.33 -24.81
C ILE A 310 3.68 4.73 -25.09
N ASP A 311 3.94 5.49 -24.03
CA ASP A 311 4.56 6.79 -24.10
C ASP A 311 6.06 6.67 -23.83
N VAL A 312 6.85 7.24 -24.74
CA VAL A 312 8.28 7.49 -24.53
C VAL A 312 8.44 8.96 -24.16
N ILE A 313 8.87 9.23 -22.93
CA ILE A 313 8.88 10.58 -22.36
C ILE A 313 10.33 11.04 -22.13
N SER A 314 10.68 12.20 -22.66
CA SER A 314 11.93 12.90 -22.36
C SER A 314 11.73 13.74 -21.10
N GLN A 315 12.50 13.45 -20.05
CA GLN A 315 12.55 14.27 -18.82
C GLN A 315 13.78 15.19 -18.78
N ASP A 316 14.57 15.23 -19.86
CA ASP A 316 15.76 16.06 -19.94
C ASP A 316 15.50 17.39 -20.67
N ALA A 317 16.40 18.36 -20.52
CA ALA A 317 16.35 19.66 -21.20
C ALA A 317 16.96 19.62 -22.61
N VAL A 318 17.40 18.45 -23.06
CA VAL A 318 18.04 18.22 -24.36
C VAL A 318 17.27 17.14 -25.13
N GLY A 319 17.08 17.35 -26.43
CA GLY A 319 16.45 16.36 -27.30
C GLY A 319 17.44 15.28 -27.74
N PHE A 320 16.93 14.09 -28.06
CA PHE A 320 17.75 12.93 -28.43
C PHE A 320 17.02 11.98 -29.39
N ASP A 321 17.80 11.18 -30.10
CA ASP A 321 17.29 10.08 -30.91
C ASP A 321 17.25 8.79 -30.08
N TYR A 322 16.26 7.93 -30.35
CA TYR A 322 16.13 6.63 -29.68
C TYR A 322 15.61 5.56 -30.63
N HIS A 323 15.80 4.31 -30.22
CA HIS A 323 15.12 3.16 -30.77
C HIS A 323 14.21 2.52 -29.71
N LEU A 324 12.93 2.38 -30.02
CA LEU A 324 11.97 1.64 -29.19
C LEU A 324 11.91 0.20 -29.68
N GLU A 325 12.32 -0.73 -28.84
CA GLU A 325 12.12 -2.15 -29.04
C GLU A 325 10.85 -2.60 -28.32
N VAL A 326 9.90 -3.16 -29.05
CA VAL A 326 8.71 -3.77 -28.47
C VAL A 326 8.64 -5.23 -28.90
N SER A 327 8.54 -6.15 -27.94
CA SER A 327 8.44 -7.58 -28.16
C SER A 327 7.20 -8.11 -27.45
N VAL A 328 6.33 -8.77 -28.21
CA VAL A 328 5.19 -9.53 -27.69
C VAL A 328 5.30 -10.92 -28.30
N PRO A 329 6.04 -11.85 -27.67
CA PRO A 329 5.98 -13.26 -28.05
C PRO A 329 4.51 -13.73 -28.11
N PRO A 330 4.20 -14.74 -28.94
CA PRO A 330 2.92 -15.42 -28.84
C PRO A 330 2.72 -15.82 -27.38
N LEU A 331 1.46 -15.91 -26.93
CA LEU A 331 1.15 -16.61 -25.70
C LEU A 331 2.10 -17.79 -25.61
N ALA A 332 2.90 -17.85 -24.54
CA ALA A 332 3.54 -19.11 -24.21
C ALA A 332 2.37 -20.07 -24.28
N GLN A 333 2.35 -20.92 -25.32
CA GLN A 333 1.34 -21.96 -25.37
C GLN A 333 1.51 -22.58 -24.00
N PRO A 334 0.47 -22.63 -23.15
CA PRO A 334 0.60 -23.40 -21.94
C PRO A 334 1.14 -24.72 -22.46
N THR A 335 2.40 -25.02 -22.13
CA THR A 335 2.90 -26.37 -22.22
C THR A 335 1.92 -27.05 -21.34
N THR A 336 0.94 -27.71 -21.98
CA THR A 336 -0.30 -28.22 -21.41
C THR A 336 0.01 -28.55 -19.97
N SER A 337 -0.43 -27.70 -19.02
CA SER A 337 0.00 -27.89 -17.65
C SER A 337 -0.57 -29.24 -17.26
N GLU A 338 0.29 -30.24 -17.21
CA GLU A 338 -0.02 -31.54 -16.63
C GLU A 338 -0.17 -31.40 -15.10
N VAL A 339 -0.28 -30.19 -14.57
CA VAL A 339 -0.48 -29.92 -13.15
C VAL A 339 -1.56 -28.85 -12.98
N PHE A 340 -2.79 -29.27 -12.71
CA PHE A 340 -3.87 -28.37 -12.32
C PHE A 340 -4.99 -29.14 -11.59
N PRO A 341 -5.50 -28.66 -10.44
CA PRO A 341 -6.53 -29.38 -9.69
C PRO A 341 -7.79 -29.56 -10.53
N LYS A 342 -8.22 -30.82 -10.68
CA LYS A 342 -9.47 -31.23 -11.33
C LYS A 342 -10.70 -30.76 -10.55
N VAL A 343 -10.57 -30.62 -9.22
CA VAL A 343 -11.60 -30.09 -8.31
C VAL A 343 -10.96 -29.01 -7.44
N GLU A 344 -11.54 -27.81 -7.45
CA GLU A 344 -11.10 -26.69 -6.62
C GLU A 344 -11.65 -26.84 -5.19
N PRO A 345 -10.80 -26.74 -4.14
CA PRO A 345 -11.27 -26.83 -2.76
C PRO A 345 -11.92 -25.54 -2.24
N PHE A 346 -11.80 -24.42 -2.96
CA PHE A 346 -12.25 -23.08 -2.58
C PHE A 346 -13.13 -22.46 -3.67
N GLU A 347 -13.82 -21.36 -3.36
CA GLU A 347 -14.62 -20.62 -4.34
C GLU A 347 -13.76 -19.88 -5.38
N PHE A 348 -14.41 -19.53 -6.51
CA PHE A 348 -13.80 -18.88 -7.66
C PHE A 348 -13.14 -17.53 -7.27
N GLY A 349 -11.87 -17.33 -7.67
CA GLY A 349 -11.08 -16.11 -7.42
C GLY A 349 -9.63 -16.41 -7.02
N TYR A 350 -9.44 -17.29 -6.04
CA TYR A 350 -8.09 -17.67 -5.56
C TYR A 350 -7.28 -18.43 -6.60
N MET A 351 -7.94 -19.32 -7.35
CA MET A 351 -7.29 -20.12 -8.38
C MET A 351 -6.77 -19.27 -9.55
N GLN A 352 -7.48 -18.19 -9.89
CA GLN A 352 -7.05 -17.27 -10.94
C GLN A 352 -5.83 -16.46 -10.50
N ALA A 353 -5.78 -16.03 -9.23
CA ALA A 353 -4.63 -15.34 -8.67
C ALA A 353 -3.35 -16.22 -8.72
N ILE A 354 -3.44 -17.50 -8.31
CA ILE A 354 -2.30 -18.42 -8.36
C ILE A 354 -1.77 -18.60 -9.78
N VAL A 355 -2.68 -18.78 -10.74
CA VAL A 355 -2.31 -18.91 -12.16
C VAL A 355 -1.58 -17.66 -12.64
N GLY A 356 -2.00 -16.47 -12.20
CA GLY A 356 -1.34 -15.21 -12.51
C GLY A 356 0.11 -15.12 -12.03
N TRP A 357 0.49 -15.88 -10.99
CA TRP A 357 1.84 -15.84 -10.42
C TRP A 357 2.82 -16.86 -11.01
N GLY A 358 2.42 -17.65 -12.00
CA GLY A 358 3.33 -18.51 -12.76
C GLY A 358 3.70 -19.85 -12.11
N VAL A 359 3.09 -20.19 -10.97
CA VAL A 359 3.21 -21.51 -10.34
C VAL A 359 1.93 -22.31 -10.56
N PRO A 360 1.98 -23.52 -11.15
CA PRO A 360 0.80 -24.37 -11.27
C PRO A 360 0.22 -24.69 -9.90
N PRO A 361 -1.06 -24.41 -9.63
CA PRO A 361 -1.66 -24.78 -8.36
C PRO A 361 -1.70 -26.31 -8.22
N MET A 362 -1.33 -26.82 -7.05
CA MET A 362 -1.49 -28.23 -6.70
C MET A 362 -2.20 -28.34 -5.36
N LEU A 363 -3.52 -28.52 -5.40
CA LEU A 363 -4.39 -28.47 -4.22
C LEU A 363 -5.20 -29.77 -4.06
N PRO A 364 -5.45 -30.23 -2.82
CA PRO A 364 -6.36 -31.35 -2.58
C PRO A 364 -7.80 -30.94 -2.97
N PRO A 365 -8.68 -31.90 -3.29
CA PRO A 365 -10.05 -31.59 -3.68
C PRO A 365 -10.92 -31.07 -2.52
N ALA A 366 -10.50 -31.30 -1.28
CA ALA A 366 -11.13 -30.79 -0.06
C ALA A 366 -10.18 -30.94 1.14
N PHE A 367 -10.41 -30.14 2.18
CA PHE A 367 -9.76 -30.27 3.48
C PHE A 367 -10.65 -31.02 4.49
N PRO A 368 -10.06 -31.77 5.44
CA PRO A 368 -10.83 -32.43 6.50
C PRO A 368 -11.68 -31.45 7.29
N ALA A 369 -13.01 -31.61 7.19
CA ALA A 369 -13.96 -30.85 8.00
C ALA A 369 -14.09 -31.48 9.40
N GLU A 370 -14.07 -30.64 10.44
CA GLU A 370 -14.32 -31.05 11.81
C GLU A 370 -15.77 -30.74 12.21
N ALA A 371 -16.45 -31.73 12.80
CA ALA A 371 -17.85 -31.58 13.17
C ALA A 371 -18.03 -30.48 14.23
N GLY A 372 -18.80 -29.44 13.88
CA GLY A 372 -19.08 -28.31 14.76
C GLY A 372 -18.09 -27.15 14.64
N LEU A 373 -17.10 -27.24 13.75
CA LEU A 373 -16.25 -26.11 13.39
C LEU A 373 -16.72 -25.43 12.09
N PRO A 374 -16.43 -24.14 11.91
CA PRO A 374 -16.65 -23.43 10.64
C PRO A 374 -15.91 -24.08 9.46
N PRO A 375 -16.29 -23.79 8.21
CA PRO A 375 -15.55 -24.26 7.03
C PRO A 375 -14.12 -23.71 7.01
N VAL A 376 -13.19 -24.48 6.47
CA VAL A 376 -11.81 -24.03 6.26
C VAL A 376 -11.77 -23.13 5.02
N LEU A 377 -11.28 -21.91 5.18
CA LEU A 377 -11.15 -20.91 4.11
C LEU A 377 -9.72 -20.37 4.08
N PRO A 378 -9.21 -19.97 2.89
CA PRO A 378 -7.94 -19.26 2.79
C PRO A 378 -8.09 -17.82 3.30
N SER A 379 -7.13 -17.30 4.07
CA SER A 379 -7.20 -15.95 4.68
C SER A 379 -6.15 -14.95 4.18
N ALA A 380 -4.96 -15.42 3.78
CA ALA A 380 -3.88 -14.54 3.30
C ALA A 380 -3.09 -15.22 2.17
N ILE A 381 -2.55 -14.42 1.24
CA ILE A 381 -1.68 -14.90 0.16
C ILE A 381 -0.39 -14.10 0.08
N THR A 382 0.73 -14.78 -0.18
CA THR A 382 2.00 -14.09 -0.50
C THR A 382 1.92 -13.45 -1.88
N THR A 383 2.40 -12.22 -2.03
CA THR A 383 2.24 -11.34 -3.21
C THR A 383 3.48 -11.30 -4.14
N GLU A 384 4.22 -12.40 -4.24
CA GLU A 384 5.46 -12.46 -5.04
C GLU A 384 5.31 -13.40 -6.25
N LEU A 385 5.78 -12.96 -7.42
CA LEU A 385 5.80 -13.78 -8.64
C LEU A 385 6.64 -15.05 -8.43
N GLY A 386 6.15 -16.20 -8.89
CA GLY A 386 6.84 -17.48 -8.76
C GLY A 386 6.63 -18.18 -7.41
N VAL A 387 5.78 -17.64 -6.53
CA VAL A 387 5.39 -18.26 -5.24
C VAL A 387 3.92 -17.99 -4.91
N TYR A 388 3.27 -18.96 -4.27
CA TYR A 388 2.01 -18.75 -3.55
C TYR A 388 2.06 -19.46 -2.19
N VAL A 389 1.52 -18.82 -1.16
CA VAL A 389 1.28 -19.45 0.15
C VAL A 389 -0.06 -18.96 0.69
N PHE A 390 -0.95 -19.88 1.00
CA PHE A 390 -2.23 -19.63 1.65
C PHE A 390 -2.18 -20.04 3.11
N ILE A 391 -2.60 -19.14 3.99
CA ILE A 391 -2.98 -19.48 5.36
C ILE A 391 -4.42 -19.99 5.34
N LEU A 392 -4.66 -21.12 6.00
CA LEU A 392 -5.98 -21.75 6.10
C LEU A 392 -6.55 -21.50 7.50
N GLU A 393 -7.78 -21.00 7.57
CA GLU A 393 -8.45 -20.69 8.84
C GLU A 393 -9.85 -21.27 8.93
N TYR A 394 -10.30 -21.50 10.16
CA TYR A 394 -11.69 -21.86 10.45
C TYR A 394 -12.60 -20.63 10.39
N GLY A 395 -13.39 -20.54 9.31
CA GLY A 395 -14.46 -19.56 9.13
C GLY A 395 -13.95 -18.17 8.70
N ALA A 396 -14.83 -17.39 8.08
CA ALA A 396 -14.49 -16.06 7.55
C ALA A 396 -14.26 -15.01 8.64
N ASP A 397 -14.79 -15.21 9.85
CA ASP A 397 -14.79 -14.20 10.92
C ASP A 397 -13.49 -14.17 11.75
N CYS A 398 -12.51 -15.06 11.47
CA CYS A 398 -11.40 -15.25 12.41
C CYS A 398 -10.22 -14.28 12.26
N GLN A 399 -10.11 -13.58 11.14
CA GLN A 399 -9.20 -12.45 10.96
C GLN A 399 -7.75 -12.71 11.41
N GLY A 400 -7.18 -13.90 11.15
CA GLY A 400 -5.77 -14.17 11.48
C GLY A 400 -5.47 -14.53 12.94
N ALA A 401 -6.49 -14.68 13.79
CA ALA A 401 -6.25 -15.09 15.17
C ALA A 401 -5.68 -16.51 15.20
N GLY A 402 -4.52 -16.70 15.84
CA GLY A 402 -3.82 -18.00 15.88
C GLY A 402 -4.64 -19.15 16.49
N ALA A 403 -5.77 -18.87 17.15
CA ALA A 403 -6.73 -19.87 17.61
C ALA A 403 -7.50 -20.56 16.46
N CYS A 404 -7.70 -19.90 15.32
CA CYS A 404 -8.40 -20.47 14.16
C CYS A 404 -7.47 -20.96 13.06
N HIS A 405 -6.15 -20.81 13.24
CA HIS A 405 -5.17 -21.35 12.31
C HIS A 405 -5.40 -22.85 12.14
N TYR A 406 -5.75 -23.24 10.91
CA TYR A 406 -5.96 -24.62 10.52
C TYR A 406 -4.69 -25.21 9.91
N GLY A 407 -4.00 -24.44 9.07
CA GLY A 407 -2.82 -24.90 8.36
C GLY A 407 -2.36 -23.95 7.27
N VAL A 408 -1.53 -24.46 6.37
CA VAL A 408 -0.91 -23.69 5.29
C VAL A 408 -0.81 -24.54 4.03
N ILE A 409 -0.90 -23.93 2.86
CA ILE A 409 -0.58 -24.60 1.59
C ILE A 409 0.21 -23.65 0.69
N GLY A 410 1.20 -24.14 -0.03
CA GLY A 410 2.00 -23.29 -0.90
C GLY A 410 2.65 -24.03 -2.05
N GLY A 411 3.07 -23.26 -3.05
CA GLY A 411 3.85 -23.71 -4.18
C GLY A 411 4.82 -22.63 -4.63
N MET A 412 6.04 -23.01 -5.04
CA MET A 412 6.99 -22.07 -5.63
C MET A 412 7.86 -22.76 -6.68
N GLU A 413 8.43 -21.96 -7.58
CA GLU A 413 9.46 -22.44 -8.49
C GLU A 413 10.63 -23.07 -7.72
N ASN A 414 11.11 -24.21 -8.22
CA ASN A 414 12.24 -24.92 -7.64
C ASN A 414 13.28 -25.22 -8.72
N THR A 415 14.23 -24.31 -8.84
CA THR A 415 15.33 -24.39 -9.83
C THR A 415 16.52 -25.23 -9.35
N THR A 416 16.56 -25.57 -8.06
CA THR A 416 17.70 -26.27 -7.43
C THR A 416 17.53 -27.79 -7.41
N GLY A 417 16.30 -28.28 -7.51
CA GLY A 417 15.95 -29.70 -7.37
C GLY A 417 15.98 -30.21 -5.93
N THR A 418 16.06 -29.31 -4.95
CA THR A 418 16.06 -29.62 -3.51
C THR A 418 15.05 -28.76 -2.79
N ILE A 419 14.38 -29.29 -1.76
CA ILE A 419 13.40 -28.51 -0.97
C ILE A 419 14.12 -27.35 -0.27
N ASP A 420 13.52 -26.17 -0.36
CA ASP A 420 13.99 -24.95 0.29
C ASP A 420 12.86 -24.27 1.07
N HIS A 421 13.23 -23.34 1.95
CA HIS A 421 12.30 -22.49 2.69
C HIS A 421 11.47 -21.64 1.72
N PHE A 422 10.17 -21.46 1.99
CA PHE A 422 9.37 -20.49 1.24
C PHE A 422 9.75 -19.05 1.63
N ASN A 423 9.88 -18.83 2.94
CA ASN A 423 10.31 -17.56 3.54
C ASN A 423 10.69 -17.81 5.01
N THR A 424 10.98 -16.73 5.74
CA THR A 424 11.33 -16.79 7.17
C THR A 424 10.20 -17.36 8.05
N TYR A 425 8.94 -17.26 7.63
CA TYR A 425 7.78 -17.77 8.37
C TYR A 425 7.51 -19.25 8.14
N TYR A 426 7.83 -19.76 6.94
CA TYR A 426 7.65 -21.16 6.55
C TYR A 426 8.97 -21.83 6.20
N PRO A 427 9.82 -22.10 7.21
CA PRO A 427 11.10 -22.75 6.98
C PRO A 427 10.93 -24.25 6.75
N PHE A 428 11.71 -24.81 5.81
CA PHE A 428 11.92 -26.25 5.73
C PHE A 428 12.97 -26.73 6.75
N GLU A 429 12.59 -27.64 7.63
CA GLU A 429 13.46 -28.17 8.69
C GLU A 429 14.12 -29.49 8.29
N ALA A 430 15.14 -29.41 7.44
CA ALA A 430 15.79 -30.58 6.84
C ALA A 430 16.30 -31.63 7.87
N GLU A 431 16.75 -31.21 9.05
CA GLU A 431 17.26 -32.12 10.09
C GLU A 431 16.16 -33.00 10.72
N ARG A 432 14.91 -32.55 10.68
CA ARG A 432 13.74 -33.23 11.24
C ARG A 432 12.86 -33.88 10.17
N ALA A 433 13.19 -33.66 8.90
CA ALA A 433 12.42 -34.16 7.78
C ALA A 433 12.56 -35.68 7.64
N GLU A 434 11.44 -36.38 7.73
CA GLU A 434 11.33 -37.81 7.44
C GLU A 434 10.89 -38.02 6.00
N GLN A 435 11.65 -38.82 5.24
CA GLN A 435 11.25 -39.17 3.89
C GLN A 435 10.01 -40.07 3.90
N VAL A 436 9.04 -39.75 3.05
CA VAL A 436 7.82 -40.53 2.84
C VAL A 436 7.60 -40.80 1.35
N GLU A 437 6.91 -41.89 1.04
CA GLU A 437 6.49 -42.20 -0.33
C GLU A 437 5.08 -41.66 -0.57
N LEU A 438 4.93 -40.80 -1.57
CA LEU A 438 3.66 -40.26 -2.05
C LEU A 438 3.21 -41.04 -3.30
N VAL A 439 1.96 -40.82 -3.71
CA VAL A 439 1.42 -41.42 -4.94
C VAL A 439 2.26 -41.03 -6.16
N ASN A 440 2.18 -41.84 -7.21
CA ASN A 440 2.98 -41.71 -8.43
C ASN A 440 4.51 -41.83 -8.21
N GLY A 441 4.93 -42.40 -7.07
CA GLY A 441 6.35 -42.60 -6.75
C GLY A 441 7.08 -41.31 -6.39
N ILE A 442 6.33 -40.24 -6.08
CA ILE A 442 6.90 -38.96 -5.66
C ILE A 442 7.48 -39.12 -4.26
N THR A 443 8.69 -38.61 -4.04
CA THR A 443 9.28 -38.52 -2.71
C THR A 443 8.75 -37.29 -1.99
N GLY A 444 8.15 -37.48 -0.83
CA GLY A 444 7.78 -36.41 0.09
C GLY A 444 8.68 -36.35 1.31
N TYR A 445 8.66 -35.22 2.00
CA TYR A 445 9.39 -34.96 3.24
C TYR A 445 8.42 -34.48 4.29
N PHE A 446 8.19 -35.26 5.33
CA PHE A 446 7.30 -34.94 6.44
C PHE A 446 8.08 -34.35 7.61
N VAL A 447 7.61 -33.25 8.17
CA VAL A 447 8.13 -32.65 9.41
C VAL A 447 7.02 -32.64 10.44
N GLU A 448 7.24 -33.34 11.56
CA GLU A 448 6.26 -33.44 12.65
C GLU A 448 6.06 -32.09 13.36
N SER A 449 4.86 -31.80 13.86
CA SER A 449 4.59 -30.60 14.66
C SER A 449 5.34 -30.61 16.01
N ILE A 450 5.78 -29.44 16.48
CA ILE A 450 6.21 -29.26 17.87
C ILE A 450 5.03 -28.72 18.67
N CYS A 451 4.64 -29.45 19.72
CA CYS A 451 3.55 -29.04 20.60
C CYS A 451 4.07 -28.56 21.96
N GLY A 452 3.66 -27.35 22.34
CA GLY A 452 3.78 -26.78 23.68
C GLY A 452 2.39 -26.36 24.19
N ALA A 453 2.22 -25.08 24.55
CA ALA A 453 0.89 -24.51 24.84
C ALA A 453 0.01 -24.41 23.58
N ASN A 454 0.65 -24.33 22.41
CA ASN A 454 0.06 -24.48 21.08
C ASN A 454 0.97 -25.43 20.27
N CYS A 455 0.43 -26.05 19.23
CA CYS A 455 1.21 -26.80 18.26
C CYS A 455 1.60 -25.92 17.07
N SER A 456 2.81 -26.10 16.56
CA SER A 456 3.17 -25.67 15.20
C SER A 456 2.41 -26.50 14.17
N ASP A 457 2.54 -26.12 12.91
CA ASP A 457 2.12 -26.99 11.81
C ASP A 457 3.05 -28.20 11.74
N ALA A 458 2.45 -29.38 11.57
CA ALA A 458 3.14 -30.47 10.90
C ALA A 458 3.09 -30.14 9.40
N THR A 459 4.17 -30.41 8.67
CA THR A 459 4.26 -30.06 7.23
C THR A 459 4.70 -31.25 6.39
N ILE A 460 4.30 -31.24 5.12
CA ILE A 460 4.75 -32.19 4.12
C ILE A 460 5.11 -31.44 2.84
N TRP A 461 6.25 -31.83 2.27
CA TRP A 461 6.92 -31.12 1.19
C TRP A 461 7.24 -32.08 0.06
N TRP A 462 7.11 -31.65 -1.19
CA TRP A 462 7.53 -32.46 -2.34
C TRP A 462 7.89 -31.58 -3.54
N ILE A 463 8.66 -32.15 -4.46
CA ILE A 463 8.99 -31.52 -5.74
C ILE A 463 8.28 -32.28 -6.85
N TYR A 464 7.69 -31.54 -7.76
CA TYR A 464 7.14 -32.08 -9.00
C TYR A 464 7.32 -31.08 -10.13
N ASP A 465 7.89 -31.55 -11.24
CA ASP A 465 8.03 -30.80 -12.50
C ASP A 465 8.66 -29.39 -12.37
N GLY A 466 9.72 -29.27 -11.57
CA GLY A 466 10.42 -27.99 -11.38
C GLY A 466 9.75 -27.04 -10.38
N TYR A 467 8.72 -27.49 -9.67
CA TYR A 467 8.07 -26.74 -8.60
C TYR A 467 8.16 -27.50 -7.28
N GLN A 468 8.25 -26.78 -6.17
CA GLN A 468 8.09 -27.35 -4.84
C GLN A 468 6.74 -26.95 -4.26
N TYR A 469 6.15 -27.88 -3.50
CA TYR A 469 4.87 -27.71 -2.87
C TYR A 469 4.96 -28.05 -1.39
N MET A 470 4.16 -27.35 -0.59
CA MET A 470 4.05 -27.54 0.84
C MET A 470 2.57 -27.64 1.21
N LEU A 471 2.27 -28.57 2.13
CA LEU A 471 1.02 -28.57 2.87
C LEU A 471 1.32 -28.72 4.36
N GLY A 472 0.69 -27.90 5.20
CA GLY A 472 0.79 -27.99 6.64
C GLY A 472 -0.57 -27.96 7.32
N LEU A 473 -0.69 -28.68 8.43
CA LEU A 473 -1.84 -28.58 9.33
C LEU A 473 -1.36 -28.42 10.78
N LYS A 474 -2.05 -27.57 11.53
CA LYS A 474 -1.75 -27.31 12.93
C LYS A 474 -1.88 -28.59 13.76
N GLY A 475 -0.76 -29.06 14.32
CA GLY A 475 -0.73 -30.34 15.06
C GLY A 475 -1.22 -31.55 14.26
N GLY A 476 -1.18 -31.49 12.92
CA GLY A 476 -1.77 -32.49 12.05
C GLY A 476 -1.06 -33.85 12.14
N PRO A 477 -1.80 -34.97 12.17
CA PRO A 477 -1.17 -36.29 12.19
C PRO A 477 -0.57 -36.62 10.82
N ARG A 478 0.57 -37.33 10.86
CA ARG A 478 1.34 -37.73 9.66
C ARG A 478 0.48 -38.36 8.56
N GLU A 479 -0.43 -39.26 8.92
CA GLU A 479 -1.29 -39.96 7.95
C GLU A 479 -2.24 -39.00 7.21
N THR A 480 -2.75 -37.97 7.89
CA THR A 480 -3.64 -36.96 7.27
C THR A 480 -2.88 -36.10 6.27
N LEU A 481 -1.65 -35.68 6.60
CA LEU A 481 -0.81 -34.90 5.69
C LEU A 481 -0.41 -35.69 4.44
N ILE A 482 -0.02 -36.96 4.62
CA ILE A 482 0.24 -37.86 3.48
C ILE A 482 -1.04 -38.01 2.63
N GLY A 483 -2.20 -38.19 3.26
CA GLY A 483 -3.49 -38.27 2.57
C GLY A 483 -3.81 -37.02 1.76
N LEU A 484 -3.58 -35.83 2.32
CA LEU A 484 -3.83 -34.57 1.63
C LEU A 484 -2.84 -34.30 0.50
N ALA A 485 -1.54 -34.55 0.71
CA ALA A 485 -0.55 -34.43 -0.36
C ALA A 485 -0.87 -35.37 -1.52
N ASN A 486 -1.24 -36.62 -1.22
CA ASN A 486 -1.66 -37.58 -2.24
C ASN A 486 -2.96 -37.16 -2.94
N GLY A 487 -3.90 -36.57 -2.20
CA GLY A 487 -5.09 -35.95 -2.74
C GLY A 487 -4.76 -34.83 -3.71
N ALA A 488 -3.84 -33.93 -3.35
CA ALA A 488 -3.39 -32.83 -4.18
C ALA A 488 -2.72 -33.31 -5.47
N ILE A 489 -1.82 -34.29 -5.36
CA ILE A 489 -1.16 -34.91 -6.51
C ILE A 489 -2.18 -35.57 -7.45
N THR A 490 -3.06 -36.42 -6.92
CA THR A 490 -4.05 -37.15 -7.74
C THR A 490 -5.05 -36.21 -8.39
N ASN A 491 -5.41 -35.14 -7.68
CA ASN A 491 -6.31 -34.10 -8.17
C ASN A 491 -5.64 -33.25 -9.26
N SER A 492 -4.32 -33.09 -9.24
CA SER A 492 -3.65 -32.11 -10.10
C SER A 492 -2.87 -32.72 -11.28
N ILE A 493 -2.34 -33.93 -11.11
CA ILE A 493 -1.54 -34.61 -12.13
C ILE A 493 -2.45 -35.55 -12.96
N PRO A 494 -2.32 -35.60 -14.30
CA PRO A 494 -3.13 -36.40 -15.23
C PRO A 494 -3.37 -37.84 -14.81
#